data_AF-F2R8A1-F1
#
_entry.id   AF-F2R8A1-F1
#
_cell.length_a   1.000
_cell.length_b   1.000
_cell.length_c   1.000
_cell.angle_alpha   90.00
_cell.angle_beta   90.00
_cell.angle_gamma   90.00
#
_symmetry.space_group_name_H-M   'P 1'
#
loop_
_entity.id
_entity.type
_entity.pdbx_description
1 polymer ?
#
loop_
_entity_poly.entity_id
_entity_poly.type
_entity_poly.pdbx_seq_one_letter_code
_entity_poly.pdbx_strand_id
1 'polypeptide(L)'
;MPLQKGSSLPSRTDSADHGPATAGVHGSSLDRADLPDARFPYGSLLNALSSAVLAGTDVRDAAAVLHQLVDGTGGLLTRLAELLDATADRARAYDRDDGDDDAFYLAKDLADAAVQVRRLGEDLHVVPERMAGLSPPPPTRHPPRPAGAPRPPVSSAPQPRYAP
;
A
#
# COMPACT_ATOMS: atom_id res chain seq x y z
N MET A 1 -64.44 -15.95 -36.09
CA MET A 1 -64.46 -15.47 -34.68
C MET A 1 -63.14 -15.89 -34.05
N PRO A 2 -62.24 -14.92 -33.79
CA PRO A 2 -61.88 -14.66 -32.40
C PRO A 2 -61.86 -13.16 -32.01
N LEU A 3 -62.13 -12.97 -30.72
CA LEU A 3 -62.09 -11.77 -29.87
C LEU A 3 -60.61 -11.35 -29.65
N GLN A 4 -60.17 -10.20 -29.13
CA GLN A 4 -60.77 -9.06 -28.44
C GLN A 4 -59.71 -7.93 -28.45
N LYS A 5 -60.11 -6.67 -28.72
CA LYS A 5 -59.25 -5.47 -28.61
C LYS A 5 -59.54 -4.75 -27.28
N GLY A 6 -58.47 -4.28 -26.64
CA GLY A 6 -58.42 -3.01 -25.91
C GLY A 6 -59.02 -2.97 -24.51
N SER A 7 -58.17 -3.11 -23.50
CA SER A 7 -58.48 -2.74 -22.11
C SER A 7 -58.05 -1.29 -21.82
N SER A 8 -58.96 -0.58 -21.16
CA SER A 8 -58.96 0.83 -20.80
C SER A 8 -57.87 1.25 -19.80
N LEU A 9 -57.38 2.48 -19.95
CA LEU A 9 -56.76 3.30 -18.91
C LEU A 9 -57.79 4.34 -18.42
N PRO A 10 -57.88 4.63 -17.11
CA PRO A 10 -58.41 5.89 -16.64
C PRO A 10 -57.30 6.83 -16.12
N SER A 11 -57.38 8.07 -16.59
CA SER A 11 -56.62 9.23 -16.12
C SER A 11 -56.97 9.62 -14.69
N ARG A 12 -56.01 10.13 -13.92
CA ARG A 12 -56.31 11.04 -12.80
C ARG A 12 -55.18 12.03 -12.56
N THR A 13 -55.54 13.30 -12.70
CA THR A 13 -54.74 14.49 -12.48
C THR A 13 -54.86 14.98 -11.04
N ASP A 14 -53.79 15.67 -10.62
CA ASP A 14 -53.77 16.88 -9.79
C ASP A 14 -53.97 16.80 -8.26
N SER A 15 -52.97 17.25 -7.50
CA SER A 15 -53.07 18.41 -6.59
C SER A 15 -51.87 18.46 -5.65
N ALA A 16 -51.17 19.60 -5.70
CA ALA A 16 -50.21 20.07 -4.71
C ALA A 16 -50.93 20.66 -3.48
N ASP A 17 -50.35 20.55 -2.26
CA ASP A 17 -50.32 21.67 -1.29
C ASP A 17 -49.33 21.44 -0.12
N HIS A 18 -49.01 22.52 0.60
CA HIS A 18 -47.79 22.92 1.32
C HIS A 18 -47.57 22.49 2.80
N GLY A 19 -46.30 22.22 3.15
CA GLY A 19 -45.50 22.73 4.31
C GLY A 19 -45.86 22.37 5.78
N PRO A 20 -45.08 22.76 6.82
CA PRO A 20 -43.70 23.30 6.88
C PRO A 20 -42.77 22.58 7.91
N ALA A 21 -41.57 23.14 8.10
CA ALA A 21 -40.40 22.66 8.84
C ALA A 21 -40.51 22.51 10.38
N THR A 22 -39.73 21.57 10.93
CA THR A 22 -39.08 21.63 12.27
C THR A 22 -37.66 21.05 12.11
N ALA A 23 -36.60 21.87 12.21
CA ALA A 23 -35.88 22.26 13.42
C ALA A 23 -35.12 21.11 14.10
N GLY A 24 -33.81 21.06 13.83
CA GLY A 24 -32.78 20.86 14.86
C GLY A 24 -32.50 19.43 15.34
N VAL A 25 -31.53 18.77 14.71
CA VAL A 25 -30.54 17.99 15.46
C VAL A 25 -29.15 18.36 14.92
N HIS A 26 -28.53 19.33 15.60
CA HIS A 26 -27.08 19.46 15.66
C HIS A 26 -26.53 18.23 16.41
N GLY A 27 -26.26 17.17 15.67
CA GLY A 27 -25.37 16.09 16.09
C GLY A 27 -24.05 16.29 15.39
N SER A 28 -23.06 16.74 16.14
CA SER A 28 -21.65 16.88 15.73
C SER A 28 -21.17 15.66 14.95
N SER A 29 -21.13 15.74 13.61
CA SER A 29 -20.52 14.73 12.74
C SER A 29 -19.07 15.10 12.42
N LEU A 30 -18.32 15.51 13.45
CA LEU A 30 -16.86 15.50 13.44
C LEU A 30 -16.38 14.10 13.86
N ASP A 31 -16.82 13.05 13.15
CA ASP A 31 -16.30 11.68 13.31
C ASP A 31 -16.78 10.75 12.17
N ARG A 32 -16.73 11.23 10.92
CA ARG A 32 -17.04 10.41 9.72
C ARG A 32 -15.92 10.40 8.69
N ALA A 33 -14.72 10.80 9.11
CA ALA A 33 -13.56 10.84 8.23
C ALA A 33 -12.69 9.57 8.33
N ASP A 34 -12.93 8.69 9.31
CA ASP A 34 -11.96 7.63 9.65
C ASP A 34 -12.55 6.21 9.71
N LEU A 35 -13.81 6.05 9.31
CA LEU A 35 -14.33 4.70 9.08
C LEU A 35 -13.88 4.24 7.69
N PRO A 36 -13.09 3.16 7.58
CA PRO A 36 -12.75 2.59 6.28
C PRO A 36 -14.06 2.27 5.55
N ASP A 37 -14.17 2.75 4.30
CA ASP A 37 -15.36 2.49 3.49
C ASP A 37 -15.50 0.97 3.32
N ALA A 38 -16.43 0.37 4.07
CA ALA A 38 -16.63 -1.09 4.13
C ALA A 38 -17.01 -1.69 2.76
N ARG A 39 -17.33 -0.84 1.77
CA ARG A 39 -17.54 -1.23 0.38
C ARG A 39 -16.24 -1.66 -0.31
N PHE A 40 -15.10 -1.16 0.14
CA PHE A 40 -13.79 -1.42 -0.44
C PHE A 40 -12.77 -1.74 0.66
N PRO A 41 -12.90 -2.90 1.34
CA PRO A 41 -12.01 -3.26 2.46
C PRO A 41 -10.53 -3.32 2.05
N TYR A 42 -10.25 -3.69 0.80
CA TYR A 42 -8.90 -3.67 0.23
C TYR A 42 -8.47 -2.25 -0.20
N GLY A 43 -9.43 -1.40 -0.57
CA GLY A 43 -9.20 0.02 -0.88
C GLY A 43 -8.72 0.81 0.34
N SER A 44 -9.26 0.54 1.52
CA SER A 44 -8.77 1.16 2.77
C SER A 44 -7.33 0.77 3.10
N LEU A 45 -6.90 -0.46 2.79
CA LEU A 45 -5.52 -0.91 3.00
C LEU A 45 -4.54 -0.15 2.08
N LEU A 46 -4.91 -0.02 0.80
CA LEU A 46 -4.12 0.75 -0.17
C LEU A 46 -4.05 2.23 0.21
N ASN A 47 -5.16 2.79 0.70
CA ASN A 47 -5.19 4.18 1.15
C ASN A 47 -4.30 4.38 2.38
N ALA A 48 -4.31 3.45 3.34
CA ALA A 48 -3.42 3.50 4.49
C ALA A 48 -1.93 3.42 4.10
N LEU A 49 -1.58 2.57 3.12
CA LEU A 49 -0.22 2.51 2.57
C LEU A 49 0.19 3.83 1.90
N SER A 50 -0.70 4.41 1.09
CA SER A 50 -0.48 5.71 0.45
C SER A 50 -0.31 6.83 1.48
N SER A 51 -1.17 6.87 2.49
CA SER A 51 -1.07 7.80 3.61
C SER A 51 0.22 7.63 4.41
N ALA A 52 0.72 6.40 4.59
CA ALA A 52 2.00 6.17 5.25
C ALA A 52 3.20 6.71 4.44
N VAL A 53 3.17 6.59 3.11
CA VAL A 53 4.20 7.19 2.23
C VAL A 53 4.13 8.73 2.30
N LEU A 54 2.93 9.30 2.26
CA LEU A 54 2.72 10.75 2.29
C LEU A 54 2.99 11.38 3.66
N ALA A 55 2.74 10.63 4.74
CA ALA A 55 3.03 11.03 6.11
C ALA A 55 4.49 10.74 6.52
N GLY A 56 5.20 9.91 5.77
CA GLY A 56 6.61 9.59 5.98
C GLY A 56 7.45 10.86 5.93
N THR A 57 8.03 11.23 7.08
CA THR A 57 8.85 12.45 7.23
C THR A 57 10.32 12.23 6.84
N ASP A 58 10.76 10.97 6.72
CA ASP A 58 12.13 10.58 6.34
C ASP A 58 12.14 9.72 5.06
N VAL A 59 13.12 9.96 4.21
CA VAL A 59 13.38 9.24 2.95
C VAL A 59 13.59 7.74 3.20
N ARG A 60 14.14 7.37 4.36
CA ARG A 60 14.34 5.98 4.75
C ARG A 60 13.04 5.21 4.95
N ASP A 61 12.03 5.85 5.55
CA ASP A 61 10.72 5.22 5.80
C ASP A 61 9.96 5.05 4.49
N ALA A 62 10.02 6.04 3.60
CA ALA A 62 9.47 5.94 2.26
C ALA A 62 10.12 4.81 1.43
N ALA A 63 11.44 4.62 1.55
CA ALA A 63 12.15 3.52 0.91
C ALA A 63 11.68 2.14 1.43
N ALA A 64 11.44 2.01 2.74
CA ALA A 64 10.95 0.77 3.34
C ALA A 64 9.53 0.41 2.89
N VAL A 65 8.65 1.40 2.71
CA VAL A 65 7.30 1.17 2.16
C VAL A 65 7.37 0.79 0.68
N LEU A 66 8.19 1.48 -0.12
CA LEU A 66 8.38 1.14 -1.53
C LEU A 66 8.98 -0.26 -1.71
N HIS A 67 9.88 -0.70 -0.83
CA HIS A 67 10.42 -2.06 -0.87
C HIS A 67 9.31 -3.12 -0.74
N GLN A 68 8.34 -2.92 0.16
CA GLN A 68 7.19 -3.83 0.32
C GLN A 68 6.27 -3.84 -0.92
N LEU A 69 6.23 -2.73 -1.67
CA LEU A 69 5.44 -2.63 -2.89
C LEU A 69 6.07 -3.47 -4.03
N VAL A 70 7.39 -3.35 -4.19
CA VAL A 70 8.12 -3.87 -5.36
C VAL A 70 8.83 -5.20 -5.12
N ASP A 71 8.77 -5.76 -3.90
CA ASP A 71 9.42 -7.02 -3.58
C ASP A 71 9.01 -8.14 -4.56
N GLY A 72 10.00 -8.73 -5.24
CA GLY A 72 9.77 -9.72 -6.29
C GLY A 72 9.28 -11.08 -5.77
N THR A 73 9.43 -11.35 -4.47
CA THR A 73 9.05 -12.63 -3.83
C THR A 73 7.66 -12.62 -3.21
N GLY A 74 7.12 -11.45 -2.89
CA GLY A 74 5.79 -11.36 -2.27
C GLY A 74 5.23 -9.95 -2.15
N GLY A 75 5.82 -8.98 -2.83
CA GLY A 75 5.36 -7.60 -2.84
C GLY A 75 3.97 -7.45 -3.46
N LEU A 76 3.35 -6.31 -3.18
CA LEU A 76 1.98 -6.04 -3.59
C LEU A 76 1.80 -6.14 -5.12
N LEU A 77 2.77 -5.64 -5.91
CA LEU A 77 2.69 -5.69 -7.37
C LEU A 77 2.73 -7.13 -7.88
N THR A 78 3.55 -7.99 -7.28
CA THR A 78 3.60 -9.42 -7.58
C THR A 78 2.25 -10.07 -7.32
N ARG A 79 1.65 -9.83 -6.15
CA ARG A 79 0.32 -10.36 -5.80
C ARG A 79 -0.79 -9.83 -6.69
N LEU A 80 -0.70 -8.58 -7.12
CA LEU A 80 -1.65 -7.99 -8.06
C LEU A 80 -1.54 -8.65 -9.44
N ALA A 81 -0.32 -8.88 -9.94
CA ALA A 81 -0.12 -9.58 -11.21
C ALA A 81 -0.65 -11.03 -11.15
N GLU A 82 -0.39 -11.76 -10.06
CA GLU A 82 -0.93 -13.10 -9.83
C GLU A 82 -2.48 -13.11 -9.80
N LEU A 83 -3.09 -12.11 -9.15
CA LEU A 83 -4.54 -11.94 -9.11
C LEU A 83 -5.12 -11.73 -10.52
N LEU A 84 -4.47 -10.87 -11.31
CA LEU A 84 -4.90 -10.59 -12.68
C LEU A 84 -4.78 -11.82 -13.58
N ASP A 85 -3.68 -12.58 -13.48
CA ASP A 85 -3.51 -13.84 -14.21
C ASP A 85 -4.56 -14.89 -13.80
N ALA A 86 -4.82 -15.04 -12.50
CA ALA A 86 -5.86 -15.95 -12.01
C ALA A 86 -7.26 -15.55 -12.51
N THR A 87 -7.52 -14.24 -12.62
CA THR A 87 -8.78 -13.73 -13.17
C THR A 87 -8.86 -13.96 -14.68
N ALA A 88 -7.75 -13.79 -15.41
CA ALA A 88 -7.65 -14.10 -16.83
C ALA A 88 -7.95 -15.58 -17.09
N ASP A 89 -7.40 -16.49 -16.29
CA ASP A 89 -7.64 -17.93 -16.40
C ASP A 89 -9.10 -18.29 -16.12
N ARG A 90 -9.74 -17.58 -15.19
CA ARG A 90 -11.18 -17.75 -14.93
C ARG A 90 -12.04 -17.27 -16.10
N ALA A 91 -11.67 -16.17 -16.74
CA ALA A 91 -12.34 -15.69 -17.96
C ALA A 91 -12.15 -16.68 -19.14
N ARG A 92 -10.94 -17.26 -19.31
CA ARG A 92 -10.70 -18.32 -20.32
C ARG A 92 -11.47 -19.60 -20.05
N ALA A 93 -11.71 -19.93 -18.78
CA ALA A 93 -12.54 -21.09 -18.44
C ALA A 93 -13.99 -20.82 -18.85
N TYR A 94 -14.50 -19.63 -18.55
CA TYR A 94 -15.85 -19.22 -18.94
C TYR A 94 -16.05 -19.19 -20.46
N ASP A 95 -15.10 -18.61 -21.22
CA ASP A 95 -15.09 -18.64 -22.69
C ASP A 95 -15.22 -20.07 -23.25
N ARG A 96 -14.47 -21.02 -22.67
CA ARG A 96 -14.50 -22.43 -23.10
C ARG A 96 -15.80 -23.16 -22.73
N ASP A 97 -16.38 -22.84 -21.58
CA ASP A 97 -17.53 -23.58 -21.04
C ASP A 97 -18.86 -23.00 -21.55
N ASP A 98 -18.97 -21.68 -21.65
CA ASP A 98 -20.21 -20.95 -21.94
C ASP A 98 -20.21 -20.23 -23.30
N GLY A 99 -19.04 -20.09 -23.97
CA GLY A 99 -18.94 -19.66 -25.36
C GLY A 99 -19.18 -18.16 -25.62
N ASP A 100 -18.72 -17.30 -24.72
CA ASP A 100 -18.85 -15.84 -24.86
C ASP A 100 -17.57 -15.22 -25.44
N ASP A 101 -17.65 -14.73 -26.69
CA ASP A 101 -16.54 -14.10 -27.40
C ASP A 101 -15.92 -12.91 -26.64
N ASP A 102 -16.70 -12.22 -25.79
CA ASP A 102 -16.19 -11.11 -24.97
C ASP A 102 -15.25 -11.61 -23.85
N ALA A 103 -15.45 -12.83 -23.36
CA ALA A 103 -14.62 -13.43 -22.32
C ALA A 103 -13.20 -13.73 -22.84
N PHE A 104 -13.05 -14.05 -24.13
CA PHE A 104 -11.74 -14.20 -24.77
C PHE A 104 -10.93 -12.90 -24.73
N TYR A 105 -11.53 -11.77 -25.15
CA TYR A 105 -10.85 -10.47 -25.14
C TYR A 105 -10.54 -10.03 -23.70
N LEU A 106 -11.47 -10.22 -22.77
CA LEU A 106 -11.27 -9.90 -21.37
C LEU A 106 -10.10 -10.68 -20.77
N ALA A 107 -9.99 -11.98 -21.05
CA ALA A 107 -8.87 -12.80 -20.60
C ALA A 107 -7.53 -12.29 -21.14
N LYS A 108 -7.50 -11.81 -22.40
CA LYS A 108 -6.30 -11.23 -22.98
C LYS A 108 -5.90 -9.94 -22.28
N ASP A 109 -6.86 -9.04 -22.06
CA ASP A 109 -6.63 -7.75 -21.43
C ASP A 109 -6.15 -7.90 -19.98
N LEU A 110 -6.69 -8.87 -19.24
CA LEU A 110 -6.24 -9.19 -17.87
C LEU A 110 -4.82 -9.75 -17.83
N ALA A 111 -4.46 -10.63 -18.76
CA ALA A 111 -3.11 -11.17 -18.85
C ALA A 111 -2.08 -10.10 -19.27
N ASP A 112 -2.46 -9.23 -20.23
CA ASP A 112 -1.64 -8.09 -20.64
C ASP A 112 -1.43 -7.12 -19.47
N ALA A 113 -2.47 -6.86 -18.67
CA ALA A 113 -2.36 -6.04 -17.46
C ALA A 113 -1.42 -6.68 -16.42
N ALA A 114 -1.48 -8.01 -16.20
CA ALA A 114 -0.56 -8.71 -15.30
C ALA A 114 0.90 -8.55 -15.73
N VAL A 115 1.17 -8.63 -17.04
CA VAL A 115 2.51 -8.36 -17.61
C VAL A 115 2.95 -6.92 -17.35
N GLN A 116 2.07 -5.94 -17.55
CA GLN A 116 2.39 -4.53 -17.30
C GLN A 116 2.70 -4.27 -15.81
N VAL A 117 1.97 -4.90 -14.90
CA VAL A 117 2.22 -4.79 -13.46
C VAL A 117 3.58 -5.37 -13.08
N ARG A 118 3.97 -6.53 -13.64
CA ARG A 118 5.32 -7.09 -13.43
C ARG A 118 6.43 -6.17 -13.92
N ARG A 119 6.27 -5.62 -15.12
CA ARG A 119 7.23 -4.64 -15.69
C ARG A 119 7.36 -3.40 -14.82
N LEU A 120 6.25 -2.90 -14.29
CA LEU A 120 6.28 -1.78 -13.33
C LEU A 120 7.08 -2.14 -12.07
N GLY A 121 6.94 -3.37 -11.55
CA GLY A 121 7.75 -3.87 -10.44
C GLY A 121 9.24 -3.92 -10.77
N GLU A 122 9.61 -4.40 -11.96
CA GLU A 122 10.99 -4.45 -12.45
C GLU A 122 11.59 -3.04 -12.57
N ASP A 123 10.86 -2.09 -13.15
CA ASP A 123 11.29 -0.70 -13.31
C ASP A 123 11.52 -0.01 -11.96
N LEU A 124 10.69 -0.33 -10.97
CA LEU A 124 10.73 0.29 -9.65
C LEU A 124 11.65 -0.42 -8.65
N HIS A 125 12.13 -1.64 -8.94
CA HIS A 125 12.89 -2.44 -7.97
C HIS A 125 14.16 -1.73 -7.44
N VAL A 126 14.77 -0.86 -8.25
CA VAL A 126 15.99 -0.12 -7.91
C VAL A 126 15.73 1.14 -7.08
N VAL A 127 14.47 1.61 -7.03
CA VAL A 127 14.11 2.88 -6.38
C VAL A 127 14.33 2.84 -4.85
N PRO A 128 13.94 1.78 -4.12
CA PRO A 128 14.18 1.70 -2.68
C PRO A 128 15.67 1.82 -2.31
N GLU A 129 16.56 1.16 -3.05
CA GLU A 129 18.00 1.20 -2.80
C GLU A 129 18.58 2.60 -3.08
N ARG A 130 18.15 3.25 -4.18
CA ARG A 130 18.55 4.63 -4.47
C ARG A 130 18.08 5.59 -3.39
N MET A 131 16.84 5.45 -2.91
CA MET A 131 16.30 6.28 -1.84
C MET A 131 17.05 6.05 -0.52
N ALA A 132 17.38 4.80 -0.17
CA ALA A 132 18.21 4.51 0.99
C ALA A 132 19.60 5.17 0.91
N GLY A 133 20.18 5.25 -0.30
CA GLY A 133 21.45 5.94 -0.56
C GLY A 133 21.41 7.46 -0.42
N LEU A 134 20.23 8.09 -0.38
CA LEU A 134 20.08 9.52 -0.11
C LEU A 134 20.16 9.85 1.39
N SER A 135 19.97 8.87 2.26
CA SER A 135 20.04 9.07 3.71
C SER A 135 21.51 9.02 4.16
N PRO A 136 22.01 10.01 4.93
CA PRO A 136 23.37 9.98 5.43
C PRO A 136 23.60 8.71 6.28
N PRO A 137 24.75 8.03 6.13
CA PRO A 137 25.04 6.84 6.90
C PRO A 137 24.95 7.15 8.40
N PRO A 138 24.41 6.24 9.22
CA PRO A 138 24.31 6.47 10.66
C PRO A 138 25.70 6.77 11.22
N PRO A 139 25.82 7.73 12.16
CA PRO A 139 27.11 8.03 12.75
C PRO A 139 27.70 6.75 13.33
N THR A 140 28.89 6.37 12.86
CA THR A 140 29.65 5.25 13.39
C THR A 140 29.86 5.49 14.88
N ARG A 141 29.16 4.73 15.72
CA ARG A 141 29.49 4.65 17.15
C ARG A 141 30.88 4.04 17.23
N HIS A 142 31.91 4.88 17.32
CA HIS A 142 33.25 4.42 17.61
C HIS A 142 33.19 3.59 18.90
N PRO A 143 33.72 2.36 18.92
CA PRO A 143 33.84 1.61 20.16
C PRO A 143 34.63 2.47 21.14
N PRO A 144 34.22 2.52 22.44
CA PRO A 144 34.96 3.28 23.43
C PRO A 144 36.41 2.84 23.39
N ARG A 145 37.30 3.80 23.15
CA ARG A 145 38.75 3.60 23.18
C ARG A 145 39.07 2.92 24.51
N PRO A 146 39.67 1.71 24.53
CA PRO A 146 40.02 1.07 25.79
C PRO A 146 40.90 2.02 26.59
N ALA A 147 40.47 2.30 27.82
CA ALA A 147 41.22 3.11 28.76
C ALA A 147 42.64 2.53 28.86
N GLY A 148 43.64 3.39 28.66
CA GLY A 148 45.04 2.99 28.52
C GLY A 148 45.47 2.03 29.63
N ALA A 149 46.19 1.00 29.24
CA ALA A 149 46.79 0.05 30.18
C ALA A 149 47.60 0.81 31.26
N PRO A 150 47.55 0.37 32.53
CA PRO A 150 48.34 0.98 33.60
C PRO A 150 49.83 0.96 33.24
N ARG A 151 50.50 2.12 33.32
CA ARG A 151 51.94 2.20 33.15
C ARG A 151 52.64 1.36 34.22
N PRO A 152 53.64 0.53 33.87
CA PRO A 152 54.41 -0.21 34.86
C PRO A 152 55.21 0.75 35.75
N PRO A 153 55.43 0.41 37.03
CA PRO A 153 56.21 1.25 37.93
C PRO A 153 57.67 1.34 37.46
N VAL A 154 58.19 2.56 37.46
CA VAL A 154 59.62 2.82 37.25
C VAL A 154 60.43 2.19 38.38
N SER A 155 61.20 1.15 38.05
CA SER A 155 62.13 0.51 38.97
C SER A 155 63.24 1.50 39.33
N SER A 156 63.26 1.94 40.58
CA SER A 156 64.32 2.78 41.13
C SER A 156 65.58 1.92 41.31
N ALA A 157 66.65 2.25 40.60
CA ALA A 157 67.94 1.57 40.75
C ALA A 157 68.53 1.82 42.15
N PRO A 158 69.20 0.84 42.79
CA PRO A 158 69.82 1.05 44.10
C PRO A 158 71.05 1.95 43.95
N GLN A 159 71.11 3.03 44.73
CA GLN A 159 72.33 3.83 44.83
C GLN A 159 73.41 3.05 45.61
N PRO A 160 74.68 3.06 45.15
CA PRO A 160 75.78 2.47 45.89
C PRO A 160 76.08 3.31 47.15
N ARG A 161 75.99 2.67 48.31
CA ARG A 161 76.44 3.26 49.58
C ARG A 161 77.97 3.28 49.60
N TYR A 162 78.54 4.47 49.66
CA TYR A 162 79.90 4.68 50.15
C TYR A 162 79.95 4.41 51.66
N ALA A 163 81.02 3.74 52.11
CA ALA A 163 81.42 3.64 53.51
C ALA A 163 82.96 3.78 53.59
N PRO A 164 83.49 4.28 54.72
CA PRO A 164 84.70 5.13 54.80
C PRO A 164 86.04 4.41 54.65
#